data_AF-A0A9P5VBB6-F1
#
_entry.id   AF-A0A9P5VBB6-F1
#
_cell.length_a   1.000
_cell.length_b   1.000
_cell.length_c   1.000
_cell.angle_alpha   90.00
_cell.angle_beta   90.00
_cell.angle_gamma   90.00
#
_symmetry.space_group_name_H-M   'P 1'
#
loop_
_entity.id
_entity.type
_entity.pdbx_description
1 polymer ?
#
loop_
_entity_poly.entity_id
_entity_poly.type
_entity_poly.pdbx_seq_one_letter_code
_entity_poly.pdbx_strand_id
1 'polypeptide(L)' 'MVRYAATPANSSKIDQISNRSSSPAINLQPKIAALSRGSYLRVHFKNTREVAAAISGMKLKKALTYLEDVKEHKQAIPF' A
#
# COMPACT_ATOMS: atom_id res chain seq x y z
N MET A 1 51.85 -32.61 -9.27
CA MET A 1 51.77 -31.88 -7.97
C MET A 1 50.75 -30.76 -8.20
N VAL A 2 49.52 -30.70 -7.68
CA VAL A 2 48.85 -31.17 -6.45
C VAL A 2 47.32 -31.06 -6.63
N ARG A 3 46.59 -32.16 -6.31
CA ARG A 3 45.31 -32.31 -5.54
C ARG A 3 44.04 -31.50 -5.91
N TYR A 4 42.78 -31.92 -5.74
CA TYR A 4 41.98 -33.17 -5.66
C TYR A 4 40.49 -32.71 -5.64
N ALA A 5 39.56 -33.58 -6.04
CA ALA A 5 38.11 -33.38 -6.14
C ALA A 5 37.37 -33.12 -4.80
N ALA A 6 36.24 -32.39 -4.84
CA ALA A 6 35.15 -32.50 -3.86
C ALA A 6 33.83 -31.89 -4.38
N THR A 7 32.85 -32.74 -4.68
CA THR A 7 31.41 -32.51 -4.42
C THR A 7 31.01 -33.55 -3.36
N PRO A 8 30.03 -33.37 -2.43
CA PRO A 8 28.73 -32.73 -2.67
C PRO A 8 28.08 -31.97 -1.47
N ALA A 9 26.93 -31.32 -1.75
CA ALA A 9 25.79 -30.97 -0.87
C ALA A 9 26.02 -30.12 0.40
N ASN A 10 25.45 -28.91 0.43
CA ASN A 10 24.74 -28.47 1.64
C ASN A 10 23.64 -27.42 1.34
N SER A 11 22.63 -27.45 2.20
CA SER A 11 21.25 -27.03 2.06
C SER A 11 20.97 -25.52 2.08
N SER A 12 20.47 -24.98 0.98
CA SER A 12 19.63 -23.77 1.05
C SER A 12 18.33 -23.88 0.25
N LYS A 13 17.98 -25.10 -0.18
CA LYS A 13 16.68 -25.41 -0.79
C LYS A 13 15.55 -25.67 0.21
N ILE A 14 15.72 -25.38 1.51
CA ILE A 14 14.72 -25.68 2.56
C ILE A 14 14.60 -24.53 3.59
N ASP A 15 14.81 -23.28 3.17
CA ASP A 15 14.31 -22.13 3.95
C ASP A 15 13.13 -21.47 3.26
N GLN A 16 11.96 -22.01 3.63
CA GLN A 16 10.70 -21.32 3.87
C GLN A 16 10.02 -20.72 2.61
N ILE A 17 9.10 -21.41 1.93
CA ILE A 17 7.72 -21.63 2.42
C ILE A 17 7.38 -20.77 3.66
N SER A 18 7.53 -19.45 3.54
CA SER A 18 6.82 -18.46 4.36
C SER A 18 6.27 -17.39 3.43
N ASN A 19 5.21 -17.83 2.76
CA ASN A 19 4.28 -17.07 1.97
C ASN A 19 3.98 -15.65 2.49
N ARG A 20 4.00 -14.70 1.53
CA ARG A 20 3.11 -13.53 1.38
C ARG A 20 3.31 -12.33 2.33
N SER A 21 4.02 -11.32 1.81
CA SER A 21 3.41 -10.03 1.43
C SER A 21 4.48 -9.07 0.90
N SER A 22 4.99 -9.35 -0.30
CA SER A 22 5.58 -8.31 -1.14
C SER A 22 4.50 -7.24 -1.37
N SER A 23 4.61 -6.12 -0.65
CA SER A 23 3.87 -4.91 -1.00
C SER A 23 4.23 -4.56 -2.45
N PRO A 24 3.27 -4.35 -3.36
CA PRO A 24 3.62 -4.05 -4.73
C PRO A 24 4.28 -2.67 -4.73
N ALA A 25 5.60 -2.63 -4.95
CA ALA A 25 6.29 -1.39 -5.24
C ALA A 25 5.74 -0.89 -6.59
N ILE A 26 4.77 0.00 -6.54
CA ILE A 26 4.24 0.70 -7.71
C ILE A 26 5.43 1.49 -8.26
N ASN A 27 5.92 1.14 -9.45
CA ASN A 27 6.95 1.88 -10.17
C ASN A 27 6.35 3.21 -10.64
N LEU A 28 6.29 4.17 -9.71
CA LEU A 28 5.66 5.47 -9.89
C LEU A 28 6.73 6.49 -10.26
N GLN A 29 6.63 7.07 -11.47
CA GLN A 29 7.58 8.08 -11.93
C GLN A 29 7.43 9.35 -11.09
N PRO A 30 8.48 9.84 -10.41
CA PRO A 30 8.38 10.98 -9.49
C PRO A 30 8.03 12.29 -10.20
N LYS A 31 8.19 12.36 -11.54
CA LYS A 31 7.89 13.55 -12.35
C LYS A 31 6.39 13.81 -12.53
N ILE A 32 5.55 12.78 -12.47
CA ILE A 32 4.12 12.86 -12.84
C ILE A 32 3.22 12.71 -11.60
N ALA A 33 3.72 12.07 -10.54
CA ALA A 33 2.93 11.75 -9.37
C ALA A 33 3.32 12.58 -8.15
N ALA A 34 2.33 12.92 -7.34
CA ALA A 34 2.50 13.55 -6.03
C ALA A 34 2.08 12.57 -4.92
N LEU A 35 2.86 12.52 -3.84
CA LEU A 35 2.60 11.68 -2.67
C LEU A 35 2.53 12.57 -1.41
N SER A 36 1.65 12.24 -0.48
CA SER A 36 1.49 12.94 0.80
C SER A 36 1.30 11.95 1.94
N ARG A 37 1.83 12.25 3.13
CA ARG A 37 1.67 11.45 4.35
C ARG A 37 1.48 12.35 5.57
N GLY A 38 0.55 11.97 6.45
CA GLY A 38 0.44 12.49 7.81
C GLY A 38 0.59 11.35 8.82
N SER A 39 1.38 11.55 9.86
CA SER A 39 1.59 10.56 10.95
C SER A 39 1.07 11.15 12.27
N TYR A 40 0.58 10.29 13.18
CA TYR A 40 0.09 10.68 14.52
C TYR A 40 -1.10 11.66 14.52
N LEU A 41 -2.03 11.49 13.58
CA LEU A 41 -3.27 12.27 13.55
C LEU A 41 -4.26 11.79 14.61
N ARG A 42 -4.89 12.72 15.34
CA ARG A 42 -5.95 12.43 16.33
C ARG A 42 -7.28 12.22 15.62
N VAL A 43 -7.42 11.12 14.91
CA VAL A 43 -8.63 10.74 14.15
C VAL A 43 -9.06 9.32 14.47
N HIS A 44 -10.33 9.01 14.26
CA HIS A 44 -10.84 7.66 14.45
C HIS A 44 -10.43 6.77 13.27
N PHE A 45 -9.55 5.79 13.54
CA PHE A 45 -8.93 4.95 12.51
C PHE A 45 -9.96 4.30 11.55
N LYS A 46 -11.04 3.73 12.10
CA LYS A 46 -12.03 2.99 11.29
C LYS A 46 -12.72 3.92 10.28
N ASN A 47 -13.14 5.10 10.74
CA ASN A 47 -13.87 6.04 9.89
C ASN A 47 -12.96 6.55 8.76
N THR A 48 -11.70 6.87 9.06
CA THR A 48 -10.74 7.32 8.04
C THR A 48 -10.40 6.26 7.00
N ARG A 49 -10.46 4.98 7.37
CA ARG A 49 -10.21 3.90 6.43
C ARG A 49 -11.36 3.77 5.41
N GLU A 50 -12.59 3.85 5.86
CA GLU A 50 -13.75 3.80 4.97
C GLU A 50 -13.84 5.04 4.07
N VAL A 51 -13.50 6.23 4.60
CA VAL A 51 -13.37 7.46 3.78
C VAL A 51 -12.31 7.27 2.68
N ALA A 52 -11.14 6.72 3.02
CA ALA A 52 -10.06 6.52 2.07
C ALA A 52 -10.42 5.50 0.98
N ALA A 53 -11.14 4.44 1.33
CA ALA A 53 -11.67 3.47 0.38
C ALA A 53 -12.66 4.11 -0.58
N ALA A 54 -13.56 4.96 -0.09
CA ALA A 54 -14.58 5.64 -0.89
C ALA A 54 -13.97 6.60 -1.93
N ILE A 55 -12.89 7.32 -1.60
CA ILE A 55 -12.27 8.31 -2.52
C ILE A 55 -11.21 7.70 -3.46
N SER A 56 -10.78 6.47 -3.21
CA SER A 56 -9.74 5.81 -4.01
C SER A 56 -10.20 5.62 -5.47
N GLY A 57 -9.37 6.06 -6.43
CA GLY A 57 -9.68 5.98 -7.86
C GLY A 57 -10.55 7.12 -8.41
N MET A 58 -10.98 8.08 -7.58
CA MET A 58 -11.67 9.28 -8.05
C MET A 58 -10.69 10.32 -8.64
N LYS A 59 -11.16 11.12 -9.61
CA LYS A 59 -10.44 12.32 -10.06
C LYS A 59 -10.42 13.37 -8.95
N LEU A 60 -9.33 14.11 -8.81
CA LEU A 60 -9.09 15.10 -7.75
C LEU A 60 -10.30 16.03 -7.52
N LYS A 61 -10.80 16.68 -8.58
CA LYS A 61 -11.92 17.64 -8.48
C LYS A 61 -13.20 16.99 -7.92
N LYS A 62 -13.52 15.76 -8.35
CA LYS A 62 -14.69 15.03 -7.86
C LYS A 62 -14.53 14.62 -6.40
N ALA A 63 -13.34 14.18 -6.00
CA ALA A 63 -13.07 13.78 -4.62
C ALA A 63 -13.23 14.96 -3.64
N LEU A 64 -12.78 16.17 -4.03
CA LEU A 64 -12.95 17.37 -3.21
C LEU A 64 -14.43 17.71 -3.01
N THR A 65 -15.21 17.79 -4.09
CA THR A 65 -16.65 18.04 -4.00
C THR A 65 -17.38 16.97 -3.19
N TYR A 66 -17.01 15.70 -3.35
CA TYR A 66 -17.60 14.60 -2.59
C TYR A 66 -17.39 14.76 -1.07
N LEU A 67 -16.18 15.14 -0.65
CA LEU A 67 -15.89 15.34 0.78
C LEU A 67 -16.60 16.58 1.35
N GLU A 68 -16.85 17.61 0.53
CA GLU A 68 -17.68 18.76 0.90
C GLU A 68 -19.14 18.36 1.06
N ASP A 69 -19.70 17.59 0.12
CA ASP A 69 -21.08 17.07 0.20
C ASP A 69 -21.30 16.16 1.42
N VAL A 70 -20.30 15.36 1.81
CA VAL A 70 -20.36 14.55 3.04
C VAL A 70 -20.38 15.43 4.30
N LYS A 71 -19.61 16.53 4.32
CA LYS A 71 -19.65 17.50 5.43
C LYS A 71 -21.00 18.20 5.52
N GLU A 72 -21.62 18.49 4.38
CA GLU A 72 -22.96 19.06 4.29
C GLU A 72 -24.07 18.00 4.48
N HIS A 73 -23.70 16.73 4.73
CA HIS A 73 -24.61 15.60 4.95
C HIS A 73 -25.56 15.33 3.75
N LYS A 74 -25.14 15.70 2.54
CA LYS A 74 -25.87 15.41 1.29
C LYS A 74 -25.60 13.99 0.78
N GLN A 75 -24.42 13.46 1.08
CA GLN A 75 -24.00 12.10 0.73
C GLN A 75 -23.37 11.43 1.95
N ALA A 76 -23.37 10.09 1.98
CA ALA A 76 -22.89 9.31 3.10
C ALA A 76 -21.74 8.38 2.70
N ILE A 77 -20.86 8.08 3.64
CA ILE A 77 -19.75 7.15 3.46
C ILE A 77 -20.24 5.75 3.87
N PRO A 78 -20.14 4.75 2.97
CA PRO A 78 -20.45 3.38 3.32
C PRO A 78 -19.42 2.83 4.31
N PHE A 79 -19.89 2.06 5.29
CA PHE A 79 -19.07 1.51 6.39
C PHE A 79 -18.95 -0.02 6.29
#